data_AF-A0A1G8IHW0-F1
#
_entry.id   AF-A0A1G8IHW0-F1
#
_cell.length_a   1.000
_cell.length_b   1.000
_cell.length_c   1.000
_cell.angle_alpha   90.00
_cell.angle_beta   90.00
_cell.angle_gamma   90.00
#
_symmetry.space_group_name_H-M   'P 1'
#
loop_
_entity.id
_entity.type
_entity.pdbx_description
1 polymer ?
#
loop_
_entity_poly.entity_id
_entity_poly.type
_entity_poly.pdbx_seq_one_letter_code
_entity_poly.pdbx_strand_id
1 'polypeptide(L)'
;MLSLLNRYATPLTTGLFIVSLVSGVALFFHVGPGGFHGMHEWLSIALIVPFVLHIWRNWRPFLNYFKRLPMVLALGESVVAAGFFLMPVGSVESGGRPPQFALSHMVLEGSVCDVAPLLGLDASGLQSSLEAAGFSVASPDETLLEVAQASGKAEMDIAGVLVSLPAH
;
A
#
# COMPACT_ATOMS: atom_id res chain seq x y z
N MET A 1 9.92 16.56 40.36
CA MET A 1 9.11 16.34 39.14
C MET A 1 9.46 15.05 38.38
N LEU A 2 10.73 14.71 38.11
CA LEU A 2 11.09 13.50 37.33
C LEU A 2 10.68 12.15 37.98
N SER A 3 10.50 12.09 39.30
CA SER A 3 10.17 10.84 40.02
C SER A 3 8.75 10.34 39.75
N LEU A 4 7.77 11.23 39.66
CA LEU A 4 6.38 10.86 39.37
C LEU A 4 6.20 10.43 37.91
N LEU A 5 6.80 11.16 36.96
CA LEU A 5 6.84 10.72 35.56
C LEU A 5 7.48 9.33 35.42
N ASN A 6 8.58 9.06 36.11
CA ASN A 6 9.27 7.77 36.05
C ASN A 6 8.49 6.59 36.64
N ARG A 7 7.60 6.84 37.61
CA ARG A 7 6.78 5.82 38.28
C ARG A 7 5.52 5.45 37.49
N TYR A 8 4.98 6.39 36.73
CA TYR A 8 3.79 6.18 35.89
C TYR A 8 4.12 5.91 34.41
N ALA A 9 5.33 6.22 33.94
CA ALA A 9 5.72 5.96 32.55
C ALA A 9 5.66 4.47 32.19
N THR A 10 6.18 3.56 33.02
CA THR A 10 6.19 2.12 32.70
C THR A 10 4.79 1.50 32.63
N PRO A 11 3.89 1.69 33.63
CA PRO A 11 2.52 1.21 33.53
C PRO A 11 1.76 1.80 32.35
N LEU A 12 2.00 3.08 32.03
CA LEU A 12 1.29 3.79 30.98
C LEU A 12 1.75 3.35 29.58
N THR A 13 3.06 3.16 29.36
CA THR A 13 3.57 2.57 28.11
C THR A 13 3.07 1.13 27.93
N THR A 14 3.10 0.31 28.98
CA THR A 14 2.59 -1.07 28.92
C THR A 14 1.08 -1.11 28.63
N GLY A 15 0.30 -0.25 29.29
CA GLY A 15 -1.15 -0.18 29.07
C GLY A 15 -1.51 0.26 27.66
N LEU A 16 -0.89 1.34 27.16
CA LEU A 16 -1.09 1.83 25.79
C LEU A 16 -0.62 0.80 24.74
N PHE A 17 0.49 0.11 24.99
CA PHE A 17 0.97 -0.94 24.10
C PHE A 17 0.00 -2.13 24.02
N ILE A 18 -0.54 -2.59 25.16
CA ILE A 18 -1.55 -3.65 25.19
C ILE A 18 -2.80 -3.23 24.42
N VAL A 19 -3.29 -2.00 24.62
CA VAL A 19 -4.45 -1.48 23.88
C VAL A 19 -4.19 -1.44 22.37
N SER A 20 -2.98 -1.06 21.94
CA SER A 20 -2.58 -1.07 20.54
C SER A 20 -2.44 -2.47 19.94
N LEU A 21 -1.88 -3.40 20.72
CA LEU A 21 -1.68 -4.77 20.28
C LEU A 21 -3.03 -5.44 20.06
N VAL A 22 -3.96 -5.26 21.00
CA VAL A 22 -5.32 -5.79 20.88
C VAL A 22 -6.06 -5.14 19.70
N SER A 23 -5.93 -3.83 19.48
CA SER A 23 -6.56 -3.17 18.33
C SER A 23 -5.96 -3.60 16.99
N GLY A 24 -4.64 -3.77 16.90
CA GLY A 24 -3.96 -4.25 15.70
C GLY A 24 -4.31 -5.69 15.36
N VAL A 25 -4.38 -6.58 16.36
CA VAL A 25 -4.81 -7.97 16.16
C VAL A 25 -6.28 -8.04 15.73
N ALA A 26 -7.16 -7.23 16.33
CA ALA A 26 -8.58 -7.18 15.94
C ALA A 26 -8.77 -6.75 14.49
N LEU A 27 -8.00 -5.76 14.02
CA LEU A 27 -8.01 -5.31 12.63
C LEU A 27 -7.43 -6.34 11.65
N PHE A 28 -6.35 -7.02 12.03
CA PHE A 28 -5.75 -8.08 11.21
C PHE A 28 -6.76 -9.20 10.90
N PHE A 29 -7.59 -9.57 11.89
CA PHE A 29 -8.66 -10.55 11.70
C PHE A 29 -9.96 -9.96 11.13
N HIS A 30 -9.97 -8.69 10.71
CA HIS A 30 -11.17 -7.97 10.23
C HIS A 30 -12.36 -8.02 11.21
N VAL A 31 -12.08 -8.15 12.51
CA VAL A 31 -13.09 -8.23 13.56
C VAL A 31 -13.39 -6.81 14.07
N GLY A 32 -14.21 -6.05 13.34
CA GLY A 32 -14.71 -4.75 13.81
C GLY A 32 -15.23 -3.81 12.70
N PRO A 33 -16.14 -2.87 13.03
CA PRO A 33 -16.64 -1.86 12.09
C PRO A 33 -15.51 -0.95 11.53
N GLY A 34 -15.64 -0.47 10.29
CA GLY A 34 -14.58 0.26 9.57
C GLY A 34 -13.96 1.48 10.26
N GLY A 35 -14.54 1.99 11.35
CA GLY A 35 -13.93 3.02 12.21
C GLY A 35 -12.71 2.57 13.01
N PHE A 36 -12.46 1.26 13.15
CA PHE A 36 -11.27 0.75 13.83
C PHE A 36 -9.98 1.07 13.06
N HIS A 37 -10.00 1.16 11.72
CA HIS A 37 -8.83 1.50 10.91
C HIS A 37 -8.28 2.89 11.25
N GLY A 38 -9.13 3.92 11.23
CA GLY A 38 -8.70 5.28 11.55
C GLY A 38 -8.24 5.43 13.00
N MET A 39 -8.91 4.77 13.94
CA MET A 39 -8.49 4.78 15.35
C MET A 39 -7.10 4.13 15.53
N HIS A 40 -6.82 3.04 14.81
CA HIS A 40 -5.54 2.33 14.89
C HIS A 40 -4.38 3.10 14.26
N GLU A 41 -4.60 3.76 13.13
CA GLU A 41 -3.60 4.62 12.50
C GLU A 41 -3.17 5.74 13.46
N TRP A 42 -4.12 6.46 14.06
CA TRP A 42 -3.81 7.54 15.01
C TRP A 42 -3.21 7.02 16.33
N LEU A 43 -3.68 5.88 16.84
CA LEU A 43 -3.08 5.23 18.01
C LEU A 43 -1.62 4.85 17.75
N SER A 44 -1.32 4.29 16.57
CA SER A 44 0.04 3.87 16.20
C SER A 44 1.02 5.04 16.23
N ILE A 45 0.60 6.22 15.73
CA ILE A 45 1.40 7.45 15.78
C ILE A 45 1.56 7.94 17.22
N ALA A 46 0.49 7.93 18.01
CA ALA A 46 0.52 8.35 19.42
C ALA A 46 1.42 7.45 20.28
N LEU A 47 1.60 6.18 19.89
CA LEU A 47 2.42 5.19 20.60
C LEU A 47 3.92 5.31 20.34
N ILE A 48 4.33 5.96 19.25
CA ILE A 48 5.74 6.18 18.94
C ILE A 48 6.41 6.98 20.06
N VAL A 49 5.73 8.00 20.60
CA VAL A 49 6.28 8.89 21.64
C VAL A 49 6.64 8.13 22.93
N PRO A 50 5.73 7.39 23.59
CA PRO A 50 6.08 6.62 24.78
C PRO A 50 7.02 5.44 24.47
N PHE A 51 6.98 4.86 23.27
CA PHE A 51 7.89 3.80 22.84
C PHE A 51 9.34 4.27 22.71
N VAL A 52 9.57 5.38 22.02
CA VAL A 52 10.90 6.01 21.89
C VAL A 52 11.42 6.42 23.27
N LEU A 53 10.57 7.00 24.12
CA LEU A 53 10.94 7.35 25.50
C LEU A 53 11.33 6.11 26.32
N HIS A 54 10.63 4.98 26.14
CA HIS A 54 10.91 3.72 26.82
C HIS A 54 12.26 3.13 26.40
N ILE A 55 12.53 3.11 25.09
CA ILE A 55 13.80 2.63 24.52
C ILE A 55 14.96 3.54 24.96
N TRP A 56 14.81 4.86 24.89
CA TRP A 56 15.85 5.80 25.29
C TRP A 56 16.18 5.69 26.79
N ARG A 57 15.17 5.51 27.64
CA ARG A 57 15.36 5.39 29.09
C ARG A 57 15.89 4.02 29.53
N ASN A 58 15.59 2.95 28.77
CA ASN A 58 16.08 1.59 29.02
C ASN A 58 17.19 1.14 28.05
N TRP A 59 17.90 2.10 27.45
CA TRP A 59 18.91 1.86 26.41
C TRP A 59 20.04 0.91 26.84
N ARG A 60 20.46 0.98 28.11
CA ARG A 60 21.52 0.11 28.67
C ARG A 60 21.07 -1.37 28.81
N PRO A 61 19.92 -1.69 29.46
CA PRO A 61 19.36 -3.05 29.43
C PRO A 61 19.05 -3.53 28.00
N PHE A 62 18.51 -2.66 27.14
CA PHE A 62 18.17 -2.97 25.75
C PHE A 62 19.39 -3.44 24.95
N LEU A 63 20.52 -2.74 25.06
CA LEU A 63 21.78 -3.17 24.43
C LEU A 63 22.37 -4.45 25.05
N ASN A 64 22.13 -4.69 26.34
CA ASN A 64 22.56 -5.94 27.00
C ASN A 64 21.71 -7.15 26.58
N TYR A 65 20.50 -6.94 26.11
CA TYR A 65 19.62 -7.97 25.57
C TYR A 65 20.14 -8.54 24.22
N PHE A 66 20.75 -7.69 23.38
CA PHE A 66 21.47 -8.13 22.16
C PHE A 66 22.72 -8.98 22.42
N LYS A 67 23.25 -8.98 23.66
CA LYS A 67 24.38 -9.84 24.04
C LYS A 67 23.95 -11.27 24.37
N ARG A 68 22.65 -11.55 24.46
CA ARG A 68 22.12 -12.89 24.77
C ARG A 68 21.70 -13.59 23.48
N LEU A 69 22.33 -14.74 23.22
CA LEU A 69 22.10 -15.61 22.08
C LEU A 69 20.61 -15.84 21.72
N PRO A 70 19.69 -16.07 22.69
CA PRO A 70 18.27 -16.29 22.39
C PRO A 70 17.59 -15.12 21.68
N MET A 71 18.00 -13.88 21.97
CA MET A 71 17.41 -12.71 21.32
C MET A 71 17.95 -12.52 19.90
N VAL A 72 19.23 -12.82 19.67
CA VAL A 72 19.81 -12.81 18.32
C VAL A 72 19.15 -13.88 17.44
N LEU A 73 18.88 -15.06 18.00
CA LEU A 73 18.17 -16.13 17.30
C LEU A 73 16.73 -15.75 16.98
N ALA A 74 15.98 -15.21 17.94
CA ALA A 74 14.60 -14.76 17.72
C ALA A 74 14.52 -13.61 16.72
N LEU A 75 15.48 -12.66 16.76
CA LEU A 75 15.53 -11.56 15.80
C LEU A 75 15.93 -12.08 14.41
N GLY A 76 16.92 -12.96 14.33
CA GLY A 76 17.31 -13.63 13.09
C GLY A 76 16.13 -14.37 12.45
N GLU A 77 15.39 -15.16 13.24
CA GLU A 77 14.18 -15.85 12.79
C GLU A 77 13.10 -14.87 12.30
N SER A 78 12.85 -13.78 13.03
CA SER A 78 11.87 -12.77 12.61
C SER A 78 12.27 -12.06 11.31
N VAL A 79 13.56 -11.81 11.09
CA VAL A 79 14.08 -11.22 9.84
C VAL A 79 13.99 -12.22 8.69
N VAL A 80 14.29 -13.51 8.94
CA VAL A 80 14.10 -14.57 7.93
C VAL A 80 12.62 -14.72 7.58
N ALA A 81 11.73 -14.75 8.57
CA ALA A 81 10.29 -14.81 8.35
C ALA A 81 9.76 -13.58 7.59
N ALA A 82 10.22 -12.37 7.93
CA ALA A 82 9.89 -11.16 7.17
C ALA A 82 10.47 -11.20 5.74
N GLY A 83 11.68 -11.74 5.56
CA GLY A 83 12.28 -11.98 4.25
C GLY A 83 11.49 -12.98 3.42
N PHE A 84 10.88 -13.99 4.06
CA PHE A 84 9.86 -14.81 3.41
C PHE A 84 8.69 -13.94 2.98
N PHE A 85 8.07 -13.10 3.80
CA PHE A 85 6.97 -12.25 3.28
C PHE A 85 7.36 -11.25 2.17
N LEU A 86 8.66 -11.01 1.93
CA LEU A 86 9.17 -10.19 0.85
C LEU A 86 9.53 -10.98 -0.42
N MET A 87 9.50 -12.32 -0.41
CA MET A 87 9.61 -13.06 -1.66
C MET A 87 8.37 -12.80 -2.54
N PRO A 88 8.52 -12.57 -3.85
CA PRO A 88 7.41 -12.66 -4.75
C PRO A 88 7.14 -14.15 -4.99
N VAL A 89 6.56 -14.85 -4.01
CA VAL A 89 5.85 -16.10 -4.32
C VAL A 89 4.65 -15.71 -5.15
N GLY A 90 4.59 -16.23 -6.37
CA GLY A 90 3.54 -15.91 -7.32
C GLY A 90 2.16 -15.91 -6.67
N SER A 91 1.52 -14.75 -6.71
CA SER A 91 0.07 -14.57 -6.80
C SER A 91 -0.79 -15.60 -6.04
N VAL A 92 -0.76 -15.54 -4.70
CA VAL A 92 -1.92 -15.94 -3.91
C VAL A 92 -2.28 -14.74 -3.05
N GLU A 93 -2.98 -13.81 -3.68
CA GLU A 93 -3.51 -12.61 -3.07
C GLU A 93 -4.53 -12.99 -1.98
N SER A 94 -4.13 -12.93 -0.70
CA SER A 94 -5.08 -12.80 0.42
C SER A 94 -5.51 -11.35 0.65
N GLY A 95 -5.37 -10.53 -0.39
CA GLY A 95 -5.72 -9.11 -0.46
C GLY A 95 -5.80 -8.74 -1.93
N GLY A 96 -6.72 -9.40 -2.64
CA GLY A 96 -6.89 -9.28 -4.09
C GLY A 96 -6.88 -7.83 -4.51
N ARG A 97 -6.04 -7.49 -5.51
CA ARG A 97 -6.15 -6.20 -6.20
C ARG A 97 -7.64 -5.98 -6.48
N PRO A 98 -8.20 -4.85 -6.04
CA PRO A 98 -9.62 -4.62 -6.20
C PRO A 98 -10.03 -4.87 -7.67
N PRO A 99 -11.17 -5.53 -7.94
CA PRO A 99 -11.53 -6.02 -9.27
C PRO A 99 -11.50 -4.92 -10.36
N GLN A 100 -11.68 -3.66 -9.97
CA GLN A 100 -11.51 -2.50 -10.85
C GLN A 100 -10.11 -2.39 -11.49
N PHE A 101 -9.05 -2.83 -10.82
CA PHE A 101 -7.69 -2.82 -11.36
C PHE A 101 -7.46 -3.93 -12.39
N ALA A 102 -8.09 -5.10 -12.19
CA ALA A 102 -8.05 -6.18 -13.17
C ALA A 102 -8.82 -5.79 -14.44
N LEU A 103 -9.99 -5.16 -14.27
CA LEU A 103 -10.78 -4.63 -15.38
C LEU A 103 -10.04 -3.52 -16.14
N SER A 104 -9.42 -2.57 -15.43
CA SER A 104 -8.66 -1.50 -16.09
C SER A 104 -7.48 -2.05 -16.89
N HIS A 105 -6.77 -3.04 -16.36
CA HIS A 105 -5.66 -3.68 -17.08
C HIS A 105 -6.15 -4.39 -18.35
N MET A 106 -7.26 -5.11 -18.26
CA MET A 106 -7.89 -5.78 -19.42
C MET A 106 -8.32 -4.77 -20.50
N VAL A 107 -8.82 -3.60 -20.12
CA VAL A 107 -9.18 -2.54 -21.07
C VAL A 107 -7.92 -1.94 -21.73
N LEU A 108 -6.84 -1.73 -20.96
CA LEU A 108 -5.59 -1.17 -21.49
C LEU A 108 -4.84 -2.14 -22.41
N GLU A 109 -4.99 -3.45 -22.22
CA GLU A 109 -4.51 -4.48 -23.15
C GLU A 109 -5.27 -4.51 -24.48
N GLY A 110 -6.45 -3.87 -24.55
CA GLY A 110 -7.24 -3.76 -25.78
C GLY A 110 -6.64 -2.77 -26.78
N SER A 111 -6.93 -2.99 -28.07
CA SER A 111 -6.55 -2.05 -29.13
C SER A 111 -7.35 -0.74 -29.06
N VAL A 112 -6.84 0.34 -29.65
CA VAL A 112 -7.59 1.60 -29.79
C VAL A 112 -8.94 1.35 -30.49
N CYS A 113 -8.97 0.46 -31.49
CA CYS A 113 -10.18 0.07 -32.20
C CYS A 113 -11.20 -0.68 -31.31
N ASP A 114 -10.74 -1.57 -30.43
CA ASP A 114 -11.61 -2.36 -29.55
C ASP A 114 -12.15 -1.53 -28.37
N VAL A 115 -11.37 -0.56 -27.90
CA VAL A 115 -11.73 0.26 -26.73
C VAL A 115 -12.57 1.48 -27.11
N ALA A 116 -12.39 2.05 -28.30
CA ALA A 116 -13.14 3.24 -28.72
C ALA A 116 -14.67 3.08 -28.64
N PRO A 117 -15.28 1.96 -29.09
CA PRO A 117 -16.72 1.76 -28.99
C PRO A 117 -17.24 1.70 -27.55
N LEU A 118 -16.41 1.24 -26.60
CA LEU A 118 -16.75 1.21 -25.17
C LEU A 118 -16.92 2.63 -24.59
N LEU A 119 -16.31 3.63 -25.24
CA LEU A 119 -16.34 5.04 -24.87
C LEU A 119 -17.30 5.85 -25.75
N GLY A 120 -18.07 5.18 -26.62
CA GLY A 120 -18.98 5.84 -27.56
C GLY A 120 -18.28 6.58 -28.70
N LEU A 121 -17.01 6.27 -28.96
CA LEU A 121 -16.20 6.86 -30.03
C LEU A 121 -15.96 5.83 -31.15
N ASP A 122 -15.60 6.35 -32.32
CA ASP A 122 -14.92 5.53 -33.33
C ASP A 122 -13.41 5.53 -33.09
N ALA A 123 -12.68 4.65 -33.78
CA ALA A 123 -11.24 4.49 -33.60
C ALA A 123 -10.49 5.81 -33.85
N SER A 124 -10.91 6.61 -34.85
CA SER A 124 -10.33 7.93 -35.15
C SER A 124 -10.56 8.96 -34.05
N GLY A 125 -11.73 8.93 -33.40
CA GLY A 125 -12.09 9.83 -32.32
C GLY A 125 -11.28 9.55 -31.06
N LEU A 126 -11.07 8.27 -30.73
CA LEU A 126 -10.20 7.89 -29.62
C LEU A 126 -8.73 8.22 -29.92
N GLN A 127 -8.25 7.92 -31.13
CA GLN A 127 -6.90 8.30 -31.57
C GLN A 127 -6.65 9.80 -31.44
N SER A 128 -7.55 10.63 -31.97
CA SER A 128 -7.43 12.09 -31.90
C SER A 128 -7.40 12.59 -30.45
N SER A 129 -8.16 11.95 -29.56
CA SER A 129 -8.18 12.30 -28.14
C SER A 129 -6.88 11.94 -27.42
N LEU A 130 -6.30 10.77 -27.73
CA LEU A 130 -5.00 10.34 -27.22
C LEU A 130 -3.88 11.26 -27.74
N GLU A 131 -3.90 11.61 -29.02
CA GLU A 131 -2.95 12.55 -29.62
C GLU A 131 -3.04 13.95 -29.01
N ALA A 132 -4.25 14.45 -28.74
CA ALA A 132 -4.46 15.71 -28.04
C ALA A 132 -3.91 15.70 -26.60
N ALA A 133 -3.94 14.53 -25.95
CA ALA A 133 -3.31 14.31 -24.65
C ALA A 133 -1.79 14.04 -24.75
N GLY A 134 -1.22 14.10 -25.96
CA GLY A 134 0.20 13.95 -26.25
C GLY A 134 0.68 12.51 -26.30
N PHE A 135 -0.18 11.55 -26.64
CA PHE A 135 0.22 10.18 -26.96
C PHE A 135 0.45 10.04 -28.46
N SER A 136 1.41 9.20 -28.86
CA SER A 136 1.66 8.87 -30.26
C SER A 136 1.00 7.54 -30.58
N VAL A 137 -0.04 7.55 -31.42
CA VAL A 137 -0.74 6.35 -31.89
C VAL A 137 -0.30 6.10 -33.33
N ALA A 138 0.39 4.99 -33.60
CA ALA A 138 0.85 4.70 -34.96
C ALA A 138 -0.22 3.95 -35.78
N SER A 139 -1.04 3.14 -35.12
CA SER A 139 -2.16 2.41 -35.74
C SER A 139 -3.34 2.26 -34.78
N PRO A 140 -4.59 2.26 -35.27
CA PRO A 140 -5.77 1.88 -34.47
C PRO A 140 -5.73 0.46 -33.90
N ASP A 141 -4.90 -0.41 -34.46
CA ASP A 141 -4.71 -1.80 -34.01
C ASP A 141 -3.72 -1.93 -32.85
N GLU A 142 -2.97 -0.87 -32.51
CA GLU A 142 -2.07 -0.88 -31.35
C GLU A 142 -2.87 -0.91 -30.05
N THR A 143 -2.33 -1.65 -29.08
CA THR A 143 -2.89 -1.67 -27.73
C THR A 143 -2.64 -0.34 -27.02
N LEU A 144 -3.51 0.02 -26.08
CA LEU A 144 -3.29 1.23 -25.30
C LEU A 144 -1.99 1.15 -24.47
N LEU A 145 -1.61 -0.03 -24.00
CA LEU A 145 -0.30 -0.24 -23.35
C LEU A 145 0.88 0.07 -24.29
N GLU A 146 0.83 -0.39 -25.53
CA GLU A 146 1.86 -0.08 -26.54
C GLU A 146 1.91 1.42 -26.84
N VAL A 147 0.76 2.08 -26.94
CA VAL A 147 0.66 3.54 -27.13
C VAL A 147 1.29 4.29 -25.95
N ALA A 148 1.04 3.85 -24.70
CA ALA A 148 1.67 4.44 -23.51
C ALA A 148 3.19 4.28 -23.55
N GLN A 149 3.65 3.08 -23.88
CA GLN A 149 5.07 2.73 -23.96
C GLN A 149 5.79 3.52 -25.07
N ALA A 150 5.20 3.58 -26.26
CA ALA A 150 5.73 4.34 -27.40
C ALA A 150 5.80 5.85 -27.09
N SER A 151 4.86 6.35 -26.28
CA SER A 151 4.81 7.74 -25.85
C SER A 151 5.71 8.04 -24.63
N GLY A 152 6.35 7.02 -24.04
CA GLY A 152 7.16 7.17 -22.81
C GLY A 152 6.35 7.62 -21.59
N LYS A 153 5.05 7.33 -21.56
CA LYS A 153 4.10 7.75 -20.51
C LYS A 153 3.63 6.55 -19.69
N ALA A 154 3.07 6.82 -18.51
CA ALA A 154 2.55 5.75 -17.66
C ALA A 154 1.19 5.26 -18.17
N GLU A 155 0.88 3.98 -17.93
CA GLU A 155 -0.42 3.37 -18.24
C GLU A 155 -1.58 4.13 -17.56
N MET A 156 -1.34 4.63 -16.36
CA MET A 156 -2.31 5.44 -15.61
C MET A 156 -2.61 6.78 -16.26
N ASP A 157 -1.70 7.33 -17.04
CA ASP A 157 -1.93 8.58 -17.78
C ASP A 157 -2.95 8.35 -18.89
N ILE A 158 -2.88 7.22 -19.59
CA ILE A 158 -3.92 6.81 -20.55
C ILE A 158 -5.25 6.62 -19.85
N ALA A 159 -5.28 5.85 -18.76
CA ALA A 159 -6.53 5.64 -18.02
C ALA A 159 -7.17 6.97 -17.59
N GLY A 160 -6.36 7.96 -17.20
CA GLY A 160 -6.80 9.32 -16.92
C GLY A 160 -7.45 10.02 -18.12
N VAL A 161 -6.86 9.88 -19.32
CA VAL A 161 -7.45 10.40 -20.55
C VAL A 161 -8.79 9.73 -20.84
N LEU A 162 -8.85 8.39 -20.80
CA LEU A 162 -10.08 7.64 -21.10
C LEU A 162 -11.24 8.05 -20.19
N VAL A 163 -10.98 8.27 -18.91
CA VAL A 163 -12.00 8.71 -17.92
C VAL A 163 -12.37 10.19 -18.09
N SER A 164 -11.47 11.01 -18.63
CA SER A 164 -11.74 12.44 -18.90
C SER A 164 -12.60 12.68 -20.14
N LEU A 165 -12.76 11.66 -20.99
CA LEU A 165 -13.62 11.74 -22.17
C LEU A 165 -15.09 11.88 -21.72
N PRO A 166 -15.88 12.73 -22.41
CA PRO A 166 -17.28 12.91 -22.06
C PRO A 166 -18.01 11.57 -22.16
N ALA A 167 -18.55 11.10 -21.04
CA ALA A 167 -19.44 9.95 -21.03
C ALA A 167 -20.71 10.32 -21.81
N HIS A 168 -21.05 9.51 -22.81
CA HIS A 168 -22.32 9.59 -23.53
C HIS A 168 -23.40 8.79 -22.82
#